data_AF-A0A9W6SX22-F1
#
_entry.id   AF-A0A9W6SX22-F1
#
_cell.length_a   1.000
_cell.length_b   1.000
_cell.length_c   1.000
_cell.angle_alpha   90.00
_cell.angle_beta   90.00
_cell.angle_gamma   90.00
#
_symmetry.space_group_name_H-M   'P 1'
#
loop_
_entity.id
_entity.type
_entity.pdbx_description
1 polymer ?
#
loop_
_entity_poly.entity_id
_entity_poly.type
_entity_poly.pdbx_seq_one_letter_code
_entity_poly.pdbx_strand_id
1 'polypeptide(L)' 'MSSSILADVINSDLQELKITDKPGREEIEKLLENRNVRVTTWSDWLRIQAKEVLLGQESAKPFEKITDYNKMLNVLRD' A
#
# COMPACT_ATOMS: atom_id res chain seq x y z
N MET A 1 11.75 -0.26 -22.54
CA MET A 1 12.27 0.68 -21.52
C MET A 1 12.20 0.00 -20.17
N SER A 2 13.29 0.00 -19.39
CA SER A 2 13.26 -0.48 -18.00
C SER A 2 12.67 0.60 -17.08
N SER A 3 12.16 0.19 -15.91
CA SER A 3 11.70 1.12 -14.86
C SER A 3 12.80 2.06 -14.38
N SER A 4 14.06 1.63 -14.43
CA SER A 4 15.21 2.48 -14.08
C SER A 4 15.39 3.65 -15.04
N ILE A 5 15.36 3.41 -16.35
CA ILE A 5 15.53 4.47 -17.36
C ILE A 5 14.41 5.51 -17.23
N LEU A 6 13.18 5.07 -16.98
CA LEU A 6 12.06 5.99 -16.78
C LEU A 6 12.23 6.82 -15.49
N ALA A 7 12.70 6.21 -14.41
CA ALA A 7 12.97 6.93 -13.16
C ALA A 7 14.04 8.01 -13.36
N ASP A 8 15.09 7.73 -14.13
CA ASP A 8 16.15 8.68 -14.44
C ASP A 8 15.62 9.89 -15.23
N VAL A 9 14.75 9.65 -16.22
CA VAL A 9 14.08 10.72 -16.99
C VAL A 9 13.23 11.60 -16.08
N ILE A 10 12.37 11.01 -15.25
CA ILE A 10 11.53 11.75 -14.31
C ILE A 10 12.38 12.62 -13.36
N ASN A 11 13.50 12.07 -12.88
CA ASN A 11 14.39 12.80 -11.99
C ASN A 11 15.06 14.00 -12.68
N SER A 12 15.45 13.84 -13.94
CA SER A 12 15.98 14.94 -14.77
C SER A 12 14.95 16.06 -14.90
N ASP A 13 13.72 15.72 -15.28
CA ASP A 13 12.64 16.69 -15.45
C ASP A 13 12.33 17.44 -14.15
N LEU A 14 12.32 16.73 -13.01
CA LEU A 14 12.06 17.34 -11.69
C LEU A 14 13.13 18.36 -11.29
N GLN A 15 14.39 18.15 -11.67
CA GLN A 15 15.48 19.10 -11.39
C GLN A 15 15.33 20.39 -12.20
N GLU A 16 14.84 20.30 -13.43
CA GLU A 16 14.58 21.47 -14.29
C GLU A 16 13.37 22.29 -13.80
N LEU A 17 12.31 21.62 -13.35
CA LEU A 17 11.03 22.25 -12.99
C LEU A 17 11.06 23.06 -11.68
N LYS A 18 12.11 22.91 -10.84
CA LYS A 18 12.29 23.65 -9.57
C LYS A 18 11.03 23.74 -8.70
N ILE A 19 10.27 22.64 -8.59
CA ILE A 19 9.00 22.61 -7.86
C ILE A 19 9.27 22.69 -6.35
N THR A 20 8.79 23.74 -5.69
CA THR A 20 9.06 24.01 -4.26
C THR A 20 7.89 23.69 -3.32
N ASP A 21 6.65 23.73 -3.80
CA ASP A 21 5.46 23.42 -3.00
C ASP A 21 4.82 22.11 -3.46
N LYS A 22 4.99 21.06 -2.64
CA LYS A 22 4.48 19.70 -2.89
C LYS A 22 3.99 19.10 -1.56
N PRO A 23 2.76 19.42 -1.12
CA PRO A 23 2.25 18.95 0.16
C PRO A 23 2.11 17.42 0.23
N GLY A 24 2.10 16.75 -0.93
CA GLY A 24 2.34 15.32 -1.04
C GLY A 24 1.33 14.49 -0.23
N ARG A 25 1.83 13.65 0.66
CA ARG A 25 1.02 12.72 1.45
C ARG A 25 -0.09 13.42 2.23
N GLU A 26 0.20 14.54 2.88
CA GLU A 26 -0.72 15.16 3.85
C GLU A 26 -2.05 15.57 3.19
N GLU A 27 -1.99 16.26 2.05
CA GLU A 27 -3.18 16.71 1.33
C GLU A 27 -3.91 15.55 0.64
N ILE A 28 -3.18 14.52 0.22
CA ILE A 28 -3.80 13.31 -0.35
C ILE A 28 -4.54 12.53 0.73
N GLU A 29 -4.00 12.41 1.94
CA GLU A 29 -4.68 11.76 3.06
C GLU A 29 -5.99 12.48 3.42
N LYS A 30 -5.96 13.82 3.54
CA LYS A 30 -7.18 14.64 3.75
C LYS A 30 -8.20 14.43 2.63
N LEU A 31 -7.76 14.40 1.38
CA LEU A 31 -8.66 14.19 0.23
C LEU A 31 -9.32 12.81 0.25
N LEU A 32 -8.58 11.77 0.62
CA LEU A 32 -9.08 10.40 0.71
C LEU A 32 -10.06 10.24 1.87
N GLU A 33 -9.76 10.85 3.02
CA GLU A 33 -10.66 10.90 4.17
C GLU A 33 -11.98 11.59 3.82
N ASN A 34 -11.94 12.77 3.19
CA ASN A 34 -13.13 13.50 2.74
C ASN A 34 -14.00 12.70 1.76
N ARG A 35 -13.41 11.74 1.04
CA ARG A 35 -14.10 10.86 0.09
C ARG A 35 -14.55 9.53 0.72
N ASN A 36 -14.37 9.35 2.03
CA ASN A 36 -14.62 8.09 2.74
C ASN A 36 -13.86 6.91 2.12
N VAL A 37 -12.63 7.14 1.64
CA VAL A 37 -11.78 6.08 1.10
C VAL A 37 -10.94 5.49 2.23
N ARG A 38 -11.14 4.20 2.50
CA ARG A 38 -10.30 3.45 3.43
C ARG A 38 -8.97 3.09 2.77
N VAL A 39 -7.89 3.70 3.24
CA VAL A 39 -6.52 3.39 2.79
C VAL A 39 -6.00 2.17 3.54
N THR A 40 -5.44 1.20 2.80
CA THR A 40 -4.67 0.10 3.38
C THR A 40 -3.20 0.50 3.44
N THR A 41 -2.69 0.66 4.65
CA THR A 41 -1.28 1.01 4.89
C THR A 41 -0.36 -0.21 4.73
N TRP A 42 0.95 0.02 4.72
CA TRP A 42 1.93 -1.08 4.76
C TRP A 42 1.79 -1.92 6.04
N SER A 43 1.54 -1.29 7.19
CA SER A 43 1.27 -2.00 8.44
C SER A 43 0.01 -2.86 8.38
N ASP A 44 -1.05 -2.38 7.71
CA ASP A 44 -2.26 -3.19 7.50
C ASP A 44 -1.95 -4.42 6.65
N TRP A 45 -1.15 -4.25 5.58
CA TRP A 45 -0.72 -5.37 4.76
C TRP A 45 0.05 -6.42 5.56
N LEU A 46 0.98 -5.99 6.43
CA LEU A 46 1.73 -6.91 7.31
C LEU A 46 0.82 -7.68 8.28
N ARG A 47 -0.27 -7.06 8.76
CA ARG A 47 -1.26 -7.75 9.61
C ARG A 47 -2.02 -8.84 8.83
N ILE A 48 -2.42 -8.54 7.59
CA ILE A 48 -3.05 -9.52 6.70
C ILE A 48 -2.09 -10.69 6.46
N GLN A 49 -0.85 -10.39 6.09
CA GLN A 49 0.18 -11.40 5.85
C GLN A 49 0.42 -12.29 7.09
N ALA A 50 0.49 -11.71 8.29
CA ALA A 50 0.65 -12.48 9.53
C ALA A 50 -0.53 -13.46 9.74
N LYS A 51 -1.76 -13.02 9.46
CA LYS A 51 -2.93 -13.90 9.52
C LYS A 51 -2.87 -15.03 8.49
N GLU A 52 -2.44 -14.74 7.26
CA GLU A 52 -2.26 -15.76 6.22
C GLU A 52 -1.22 -16.83 6.63
N VAL A 53 -0.12 -16.42 7.26
CA VAL A 53 0.89 -17.36 7.79
C VAL A 53 0.29 -18.26 8.87
N LEU A 54 -0.46 -17.69 9.82
CA LEU A 54 -1.12 -18.46 10.88
C LEU A 54 -2.11 -19.49 10.30
N LEU A 55 -2.93 -19.09 9.32
CA LEU A 55 -3.85 -20.01 8.64
C LEU A 55 -3.11 -21.13 7.89
N GLY A 56 -1.95 -20.83 7.30
CA GLY A 56 -1.12 -21.83 6.63
C GLY A 56 -0.57 -22.89 7.58
N GLN A 57 -0.17 -22.49 8.78
CA GLN A 57 0.38 -23.41 9.80
C GLN A 57 -0.60 -24.50 10.20
N GLU A 58 -1.91 -24.20 10.24
CA GLU A 58 -2.98 -25.17 10.54
C GLU A 58 -3.09 -26.29 9.47
N SER A 59 -2.61 -26.03 8.25
CA SER A 59 -2.66 -26.95 7.10
C SER A 59 -1.27 -27.36 6.60
N ALA A 60 -0.21 -27.17 7.40
CA ALA A 60 1.19 -27.45 7.04
C ALA A 60 1.67 -26.74 5.74
N LYS A 61 1.16 -25.54 5.47
CA LYS A 61 1.57 -24.67 4.37
C LYS A 61 2.36 -23.46 4.88
N PRO A 62 3.20 -22.82 4.05
CA PRO A 62 3.88 -21.56 4.43
C PRO A 62 2.90 -20.43 4.77
N PHE A 63 1.77 -20.39 4.07
CA PHE A 63 0.65 -19.48 4.31
C PHE A 63 -0.60 -20.03 3.60
N GLU A 64 -1.77 -19.54 4.01
CA GLU A 64 -3.03 -19.70 3.30
C GLU A 64 -3.57 -18.31 2.94
N LYS A 65 -3.78 -18.05 1.65
CA LYS A 65 -4.18 -16.72 1.17
C LYS A 65 -5.62 -16.40 1.57
N ILE A 66 -5.84 -15.19 2.08
CA ILE A 66 -7.20 -14.67 2.26
C ILE A 66 -7.66 -14.08 0.92
N THR A 67 -8.48 -14.82 0.20
CA THR A 67 -8.95 -14.45 -1.15
C THR A 67 -10.25 -13.65 -1.16
N ASP A 68 -10.95 -13.58 -0.03
CA ASP A 68 -12.16 -12.77 0.12
C ASP A 68 -11.82 -11.38 0.67
N TYR A 69 -12.25 -10.35 -0.04
CA TYR A 69 -11.99 -8.96 0.31
C TYR A 69 -12.55 -8.58 1.69
N ASN A 70 -13.75 -9.03 2.04
CA ASN A 70 -14.35 -8.70 3.33
C ASN A 70 -13.57 -9.35 4.47
N LYS A 71 -13.08 -10.58 4.29
CA LYS A 71 -12.19 -11.24 5.24
C LYS A 71 -10.88 -10.47 5.41
N MET A 72 -10.26 -9.99 4.33
CA MET A 72 -9.05 -9.15 4.43
C MET A 72 -9.32 -7.89 5.27
N LEU A 73 -10.44 -7.22 5.00
CA LEU A 73 -10.83 -6.01 5.74
C LEU A 73 -11.17 -6.27 7.20
N ASN A 74 -11.65 -7.47 7.55
CA ASN A 74 -11.96 -7.86 8.92
C ASN A 74 -10.71 -8.10 9.76
N VAL A 75 -9.64 -8.66 9.19
CA VAL A 75 -8.34 -8.80 9.89
C VAL A 75 -7.81 -7.47 10.43
N LEU A 76 -8.19 -6.37 9.78
CA LEU A 76 -7.77 -5.01 10.12
C LEU A 76 -8.71 -4.31 11.13
N ARG A 77 -9.83 -4.93 11.51
CA ARG A 77 -10.82 -4.37 12.46
C ARG A 77 -10.63 -4.90 13.89
N ASP A 78 -10.08 -6.11 14.02
CA ASP A 78 -9.73 -6.76 15.29
C ASP A 78 -8.45 -6.17 15.90
#